data_AF-A0A1I6H4V6-F1
#
_entry.id   AF-A0A1I6H4V6-F1
#
_cell.length_a   1.000
_cell.length_b   1.000
_cell.length_c   1.000
_cell.angle_alpha   90.00
_cell.angle_beta   90.00
_cell.angle_gamma   90.00
#
_symmetry.space_group_name_H-M   'P 1'
#
loop_
_entity.id
_entity.type
_entity.pdbx_description
1 polymer ?
#
loop_
_entity_poly.entity_id
_entity_poly.type
_entity_poly.pdbx_seq_one_letter_code
_entity_poly.pdbx_strand_id
1 'polypeptide(L)' 'MAADKQNLQDAFLNNVRKTKIPVTIFLINGVKLQGVITWFDNFCVLLRRDGQSQLVYKHAISTIMPSQPINLYDGEE' A
#
# COMPACT_ATOMS: atom_id res chain seq x y z
N MET A 1 8.71 11.72 24.36
CA MET A 1 9.04 10.86 23.21
C MET A 1 8.48 11.56 21.99
N ALA A 2 9.30 11.85 20.98
CA ALA A 2 8.84 12.55 19.79
C ALA A 2 7.68 11.73 19.20
N ALA A 3 6.52 12.37 19.01
CA ALA A 3 5.44 11.77 18.26
C ALA A 3 6.00 11.52 16.85
N ASP A 4 6.32 10.27 16.53
CA ASP A 4 6.68 9.86 15.20
C ASP A 4 5.50 10.19 14.31
N LYS A 5 5.58 11.36 13.67
CA LYS A 5 4.68 11.78 12.61
C LYS A 5 4.76 10.68 11.56
N GLN A 6 3.79 9.75 11.55
CA GLN A 6 3.79 8.63 10.63
C GLN A 6 4.03 9.18 9.22
N ASN A 7 5.11 8.73 8.58
CA ASN A 7 5.43 9.15 7.23
C ASN A 7 4.25 8.77 6.32
N LEU A 8 3.93 9.64 5.36
CA LEU A 8 2.84 9.47 4.39
C LEU A 8 2.80 8.06 3.80
N GLN A 9 3.97 7.49 3.46
CA GLN A 9 4.06 6.15 2.90
C GLN A 9 3.54 5.08 3.88
N ASP A 10 3.99 5.10 5.13
CA ASP A 10 3.61 4.10 6.12
C ASP A 10 2.16 4.27 6.55
N ALA A 11 1.69 5.52 6.67
CA ALA A 11 0.29 5.82 6.96
C ALA A 11 -0.62 5.27 5.84
N PHE A 12 -0.28 5.55 4.58
CA PHE A 12 -0.99 5.04 3.41
C PHE A 12 -0.99 3.50 3.35
N LEU A 13 0.18 2.87 3.40
CA LEU A 13 0.32 1.41 3.29
C LEU A 13 -0.35 0.69 4.47
N ASN A 14 -0.29 1.25 5.69
CA ASN A 14 -1.01 0.69 6.83
C ASN A 14 -2.52 0.85 6.69
N ASN A 15 -3.01 1.98 6.21
CA ASN A 15 -4.44 2.21 6.04
C ASN A 15 -5.03 1.18 5.07
N VAL A 16 -4.46 1.05 3.87
CA VAL A 16 -4.94 0.09 2.85
C VAL A 16 -4.80 -1.37 3.31
N ARG A 17 -3.75 -1.70 4.07
CA ARG A 17 -3.54 -3.04 4.63
C ARG A 17 -4.59 -3.38 5.69
N LYS A 18 -4.81 -2.49 6.67
CA LYS A 18 -5.74 -2.71 7.79
C LYS A 18 -7.18 -2.82 7.29
N THR A 19 -7.56 -1.94 6.35
CA THR A 19 -8.91 -1.90 5.76
C THR A 19 -9.11 -2.96 4.68
N LYS A 20 -8.04 -3.66 4.26
CA LYS A 20 -8.05 -4.66 3.19
C LYS A 20 -8.63 -4.11 1.87
N ILE A 21 -8.39 -2.84 1.61
CA ILE A 21 -8.87 -2.18 0.39
C ILE A 21 -8.12 -2.77 -0.82
N PRO A 22 -8.84 -3.23 -1.86
CA PRO A 22 -8.22 -3.61 -3.11
C PRO A 22 -7.45 -2.43 -3.72
N VAL A 23 -6.24 -2.69 -4.19
CA VAL A 23 -5.39 -1.70 -4.86
C VAL A 23 -5.03 -2.17 -6.26
N THR A 24 -4.78 -1.20 -7.14
CA THR A 24 -4.04 -1.40 -8.39
C THR A 24 -2.64 -0.80 -8.21
N ILE A 25 -1.61 -1.63 -8.32
CA ILE A 25 -0.21 -1.23 -8.31
C ILE A 25 0.25 -1.15 -9.76
N PHE A 26 0.74 0.01 -10.17
CA PHE A 26 1.34 0.22 -11.47
C PHE A 26 2.85 0.12 -11.33
N LEU A 27 3.47 -0.68 -12.19
CA LEU A 27 4.91 -0.79 -12.27
C LEU A 27 5.47 0.21 -13.27
N ILE A 28 6.74 0.59 -13.09
CA ILE A 28 7.46 1.51 -13.97
C ILE A 28 7.53 1.02 -15.44
N ASN A 29 7.41 -0.28 -15.67
CA ASN A 29 7.37 -0.88 -17.00
C ASN A 29 5.96 -0.92 -17.63
N GLY A 30 4.95 -0.36 -16.96
CA GLY A 30 3.56 -0.31 -17.43
C GLY A 30 2.68 -1.49 -17.04
N VAL A 31 3.23 -2.56 -16.44
CA VAL A 31 2.45 -3.69 -15.92
C VAL A 31 1.57 -3.24 -14.75
N LYS A 32 0.35 -3.77 -14.67
CA LYS A 32 -0.60 -3.50 -13.59
C LYS A 32 -0.84 -4.76 -12.78
N LEU A 33 -0.71 -4.63 -11.47
CA LEU A 33 -0.97 -5.70 -10.50
C LEU A 33 -2.19 -5.29 -9.68
N GLN A 34 -3.07 -6.23 -9.42
CA GLN A 34 -4.26 -5.99 -8.61
C GLN A 34 -4.27 -6.96 -7.43
N GLY A 35 -4.78 -6.51 -6.29
CA GLY A 35 -4.90 -7.35 -5.11
C GLY A 35 -5.04 -6.53 -3.85
N VAL A 36 -4.81 -7.18 -2.70
CA VAL A 36 -4.81 -6.55 -1.39
C VAL A 36 -3.41 -6.61 -0.81
N ILE A 37 -2.93 -5.48 -0.28
CA ILE A 37 -1.65 -5.43 0.42
C ILE A 37 -1.82 -6.09 1.79
N THR A 38 -1.10 -7.18 2.04
CA THR A 38 -1.16 -7.92 3.30
C THR A 38 -0.02 -7.57 4.23
N TRP A 39 1.13 -7.18 3.68
CA TRP A 39 2.31 -6.78 4.43
C TRP A 39 3.20 -5.85 3.58
N PHE A 40 4.11 -5.14 4.24
CA PHE A 40 5.15 -4.32 3.62
C PHE A 40 6.29 -4.14 4.62
N ASP A 41 7.47 -3.87 4.08
CA ASP A 41 8.64 -3.40 4.83
C ASP A 41 9.18 -2.13 4.14
N ASN A 42 10.44 -1.76 4.39
CA ASN A 42 11.06 -0.59 3.78
C ASN A 42 11.18 -0.69 2.25
N PHE A 43 11.35 -1.88 1.67
CA PHE A 43 11.72 -2.08 0.27
C PHE A 43 10.69 -2.85 -0.54
N CYS A 44 9.79 -3.58 0.10
CA CYS A 44 8.88 -4.53 -0.53
C CYS A 44 7.45 -4.36 -0.03
N VAL A 45 6.51 -4.82 -0.85
CA VAL A 45 5.07 -4.93 -0.54
C VAL A 45 4.63 -6.35 -0.90
N LEU A 46 3.93 -7.02 0.01
CA LEU A 46 3.32 -8.32 -0.22
C LEU A 46 1.88 -8.10 -0.71
N LEU A 47 1.63 -8.44 -1.97
CA LEU A 47 0.32 -8.32 -2.60
C LEU A 47 -0.32 -9.70 -2.70
N ARG A 48 -1.59 -9.82 -2.28
CA ARG A 48 -2.36 -11.07 -2.37
C ARG A 48 -3.52 -10.93 -3.34
N ARG A 49 -3.69 -11.92 -4.21
CA ARG A 49 -4.83 -12.04 -5.13
C ARG A 49 -5.14 -13.52 -5.37
N ASP A 50 -6.41 -13.89 -5.33
CA ASP A 50 -6.88 -15.25 -5.66
C ASP A 50 -6.13 -16.37 -4.90
N GLY A 51 -5.87 -16.14 -3.61
CA GLY A 51 -5.15 -17.07 -2.73
C GLY A 51 -3.63 -17.04 -2.87
N GLN A 52 -3.10 -16.51 -3.98
CA GLN A 52 -1.67 -16.38 -4.26
C GLN A 52 -1.09 -15.10 -3.67
N SER A 53 0.16 -15.16 -3.24
CA SER A 53 0.92 -14.02 -2.71
C SER A 53 2.13 -13.76 -3.59
N GLN A 54 2.39 -12.49 -3.89
CA GLN A 54 3.55 -12.06 -4.65
C GLN A 54 4.26 -10.92 -3.92
N LEU A 55 5.59 -11.01 -3.85
CA LEU A 55 6.43 -9.96 -3.30
C LEU A 55 6.76 -8.96 -4.40
N VAL A 56 6.46 -7.69 -4.17
CA VAL A 56 6.70 -6.60 -5.13
C VAL A 56 7.72 -5.65 -4.55
N TYR A 57 8.84 -5.45 -5.25
CA TYR A 57 9.85 -4.47 -4.86
C TYR A 57 9.37 -3.04 -5.17
N LYS A 58 9.49 -2.13 -4.19
CA LYS A 58 9.04 -0.74 -4.30
C LYS A 58 9.75 0.05 -5.40
N HIS A 59 11.00 -0.26 -5.72
CA HIS A 59 11.72 0.42 -6.81
C HIS A 59 11.10 0.15 -8.19
N ALA A 60 10.32 -0.93 -8.33
CA ALA A 60 9.61 -1.25 -9.56
C ALA A 60 8.21 -0.63 -9.59
N ILE A 61 7.71 -0.09 -8.47
CA ILE A 61 6.37 0.50 -8.37
C ILE A 61 6.43 1.97 -8.79
N SER A 62 5.60 2.37 -9.73
CA SER A 62 5.40 3.78 -10.09
C SER A 62 4.31 4.43 -9.23
N THR A 63 3.16 3.77 -9.09
CA THR A 63 2.00 4.32 -8.37
C THR A 63 1.14 3.21 -7.73
N ILE A 64 0.43 3.56 -6.66
CA ILE A 64 -0.53 2.67 -5.99
C ILE A 64 -1.88 3.41 -5.92
N MET A 65 -2.92 2.82 -6.50
CA MET A 65 -4.26 3.38 -6.57
C MET A 65 -5.23 2.50 -5.77
N PRO A 66 -5.82 2.99 -4.66
CA PRO A 66 -6.87 2.27 -3.96
C PRO A 66 -8.16 2.27 -4.80
N SER A 67 -8.96 1.21 -4.70
CA SER A 67 -10.23 1.07 -5.42
C SER A 67 -11.34 2.00 -4.91
N GLN A 68 -11.13 2.61 -3.74
CA GLN A 68 -12.05 3.54 -3.11
C GLN A 68 -11.25 4.63 -2.38
N PRO A 69 -11.86 5.81 -2.11
CA PRO A 69 -11.22 6.85 -1.33
C PRO A 69 -10.77 6.31 0.03
N ILE A 70 -9.59 6.75 0.46
CA ILE A 70 -9.05 6.44 1.79
C ILE A 70 -8.96 7.73 2.59
N ASN A 71 -9.29 7.64 3.88
CA ASN A 71 -9.02 8.74 4.79
C ASN A 71 -7.65 8.50 5.45
N LEU A 72 -6.72 9.43 5.21
CA LEU A 72 -5.38 9.41 5.82
C LEU A 72 -5.26 10.36 7.02
N TYR A 73 -6.32 11.12 7.30
CA TYR A 73 -6.40 12.06 8.41
C TYR A 73 -7.51 11.60 9.34
N ASP A 74 -7.13 11.00 10.46
CA ASP A 74 -8.01 10.95 11.62
C ASP A 74 -7.87 12.33 12.28
N GLY A 75 -8.83 13.21 12.01
CA GLY A 75 -8.85 14.59 12.52
C GLY A 75 -9.12 14.64 14.02
N GLU A 76 -8.14 14.25 14.82
CA GLU A 76 -8.07 14.56 16.24
C GLU A 76 -6.89 15.55 16.46
N GLU A 77 -7.21 16.84 16.32
CA GLU A 77 -6.65 17.87 17.19
C GLU A 77 -7.60 18.07 18.37
#